data_AF-A0A376TT89-F1
#
_entry.id   AF-A0A376TT89-F1
#
_cell.length_a   1.000
_cell.length_b   1.000
_cell.length_c   1.000
_cell.angle_alpha   90.00
_cell.angle_beta   90.00
_cell.angle_gamma   90.00
#
_symmetry.space_group_name_H-M   'P 1'
#
loop_
_entity.id
_entity.type
_entity.pdbx_description
1 polymer ?
#
loop_
_entity_poly.entity_id
_entity_poly.type
_entity_poly.pdbx_seq_one_letter_code
_entity_poly.pdbx_strand_id
1 'polypeptide(L)'
;MILFADYNTPYLFAISFVLLIGLLEILALICGHMLSGALDAHLDHYDSITTGHISQALHYLNIGRLPALVVLCLLAGFFGLIGILLQHACIMVWQSPLSNLFVVPVSLLFTIIAVHYTGK
;
A
#
# COMPACT_ATOMS: atom_id res chain seq x y z
N MET A 1 4.00 -3.73 24.58
CA MET A 1 4.45 -2.85 23.47
C MET A 1 3.24 -2.56 22.60
N ILE A 2 2.79 -1.30 22.52
CA ILE A 2 1.51 -0.94 21.87
C ILE A 2 1.46 -1.20 20.36
N LEU A 3 2.62 -1.28 19.72
CA LEU A 3 2.74 -1.52 18.28
C LEU A 3 2.25 -2.92 17.89
N PHE A 4 2.60 -3.96 18.67
CA PHE A 4 2.27 -5.37 18.42
C PHE A 4 0.92 -5.82 19.01
N ALA A 5 -0.02 -4.88 19.16
CA ALA A 5 -1.36 -5.23 19.62
C ALA A 5 -2.19 -5.86 18.49
N ASP A 6 -3.13 -6.75 18.84
CA ASP A 6 -3.95 -7.49 17.87
C ASP A 6 -4.74 -6.58 16.93
N TYR A 7 -5.13 -5.39 17.40
CA TYR A 7 -5.82 -4.41 16.56
C TYR A 7 -4.92 -3.80 15.47
N ASN A 8 -3.59 -3.82 15.61
CA ASN A 8 -2.66 -3.30 14.60
C ASN A 8 -2.27 -4.34 13.54
N THR A 9 -2.71 -5.59 13.69
CA THR A 9 -2.37 -6.72 12.80
C THR A 9 -2.50 -6.40 11.30
N PRO A 10 -3.61 -5.83 10.77
CA PRO A 10 -3.71 -5.56 9.34
C PRO A 10 -2.70 -4.53 8.84
N TYR A 11 -2.35 -3.55 9.68
CA TYR A 11 -1.40 -2.49 9.34
C TYR A 11 0.05 -2.99 9.42
N LEU A 12 0.35 -3.80 10.42
CA LEU A 12 1.64 -4.47 10.54
C LEU A 12 1.88 -5.46 9.40
N PHE A 13 0.84 -6.17 8.98
CA PHE A 13 0.90 -7.02 7.81
C PHE A 13 1.26 -6.20 6.56
N ALA A 14 0.60 -5.06 6.36
CA ALA A 14 0.89 -4.18 5.22
C ALA A 14 2.33 -3.65 5.25
N ILE A 15 2.83 -3.18 6.39
CA ILE A 15 4.23 -2.74 6.53
C ILE A 15 5.21 -3.90 6.32
N SER A 16 4.90 -5.09 6.84
CA SER A 16 5.74 -6.29 6.62
C SER A 16 5.77 -6.68 5.14
N PHE A 17 4.65 -6.53 4.44
CA PHE A 17 4.57 -6.79 3.01
C PHE A 17 5.39 -5.77 2.20
N VAL A 18 5.38 -4.49 2.58
CA VAL A 18 6.28 -3.47 1.99
C VAL A 18 7.74 -3.84 2.19
N LEU A 19 8.12 -4.27 3.40
CA LEU A 19 9.48 -4.71 3.69
C LEU A 19 9.86 -5.94 2.86
N LEU A 20 8.94 -6.89 2.68
CA LEU A 20 9.15 -8.07 1.85
C LEU A 20 9.35 -7.70 0.38
N ILE A 21 8.53 -6.80 -0.17
CA ILE A 21 8.70 -6.30 -1.54
C ILE A 21 10.06 -5.60 -1.69
N GLY A 22 10.41 -4.73 -0.74
CA GLY A 22 11.70 -4.04 -0.76
C GLY A 22 12.88 -5.01 -0.71
N LEU A 23 12.80 -6.07 0.10
CA LEU A 23 13.81 -7.11 0.16
C LEU A 23 13.92 -7.88 -1.17
N LEU A 24 12.78 -8.26 -1.76
CA LEU A 24 12.75 -8.96 -3.05
C LEU A 24 13.32 -8.09 -4.17
N GLU A 25 13.03 -6.79 -4.17
CA GLU A 25 13.61 -5.83 -5.12
C GLU A 25 15.13 -5.76 -4.94
N ILE A 26 15.63 -5.63 -3.71
CA ILE A 26 17.07 -5.61 -3.43
C ILE A 26 17.76 -6.90 -3.92
N LEU A 27 17.15 -8.07 -3.68
CA LEU A 27 17.67 -9.34 -4.18
C LEU A 27 17.68 -9.41 -5.71
N ALA A 28 16.62 -8.91 -6.36
CA ALA A 28 16.57 -8.82 -7.82
C ALA A 28 17.68 -7.92 -8.37
N LEU A 29 17.91 -6.76 -7.73
CA LEU A 29 18.97 -5.82 -8.10
C LEU A 29 20.37 -6.45 -7.99
N ILE A 30 20.61 -7.25 -6.94
CA ILE A 30 21.87 -7.99 -6.77
C ILE A 30 22.07 -9.01 -7.91
N CYS A 31 20.98 -9.65 -8.36
CA CYS A 31 20.98 -10.56 -9.52
C CYS A 31 20.97 -9.83 -10.88
N GLY A 32 21.07 -8.49 -10.91
CA GLY A 32 21.05 -7.69 -12.13
C GLY A 32 19.67 -7.57 -12.80
N HIS A 33 18.59 -7.88 -12.09
CA HIS A 33 17.22 -7.80 -12.57
C HIS A 33 16.42 -6.68 -11.86
N MET A 34 15.37 -6.20 -12.53
CA MET A 34 14.40 -5.24 -11.97
C MET A 34 13.07 -5.97 -11.81
N LEU A 35 12.72 -6.38 -10.58
CA LEU A 35 11.45 -7.06 -10.33
C LEU A 35 10.26 -6.12 -10.59
N SER A 36 10.44 -4.82 -10.29
CA SER A 36 9.50 -3.76 -10.67
C SER A 36 9.22 -3.72 -12.18
N GLY A 37 10.25 -3.85 -13.02
CA GLY A 37 10.11 -3.87 -14.47
C GLY A 37 9.44 -5.13 -15.01
N ALA A 38 9.72 -6.30 -14.42
CA ALA A 38 9.07 -7.55 -14.80
C ALA A 38 7.56 -7.55 -14.48
N LEU A 39 7.18 -6.96 -13.34
CA LEU A 39 5.78 -6.82 -12.97
C LEU A 39 5.04 -5.82 -13.88
N ASP A 40 5.68 -4.70 -14.22
CA ASP A 40 5.10 -3.67 -15.09
C ASP A 40 4.78 -4.22 -16.48
N ALA A 41 5.69 -5.02 -17.06
CA ALA A 41 5.47 -5.69 -18.34
C ALA A 41 4.30 -6.69 -18.31
N HIS A 42 4.07 -7.34 -17.17
CA HIS A 42 2.94 -8.26 -17.01
C HIS A 42 1.61 -7.51 -16.84
N LEU A 43 1.63 -6.37 -16.15
CA LEU A 43 0.48 -5.49 -15.96
C LEU A 43 0.03 -4.84 -17.27
N ASP A 44 0.96 -4.36 -18.10
CA ASP A 44 0.64 -3.74 -19.41
C ASP A 44 -0.09 -4.74 -20.34
N HIS A 45 0.33 -6.01 -20.29
CA HIS A 45 -0.36 -7.09 -21.01
C HIS A 45 -1.79 -7.30 -20.49
N TYR A 46 -2.02 -7.17 -19.18
CA TYR A 46 -3.33 -7.36 -18.56
C TYR A 46 -4.27 -6.16 -18.74
N ASP A 47 -3.75 -4.93 -18.73
CA ASP A 47 -4.53 -3.71 -18.97
C ASP A 47 -5.14 -3.70 -20.38
N SER A 48 -4.42 -4.27 -21.37
CA SER A 48 -4.93 -4.41 -22.74
C SER A 48 -6.17 -5.31 -22.87
N ILE A 49 -6.46 -6.15 -21.86
CA ILE A 49 -7.54 -7.15 -21.86
C ILE A 49 -8.73 -6.70 -20.98
N THR A 50 -8.52 -5.84 -19.98
CA THR A 50 -9.55 -5.45 -19.01
C THR A 50 -10.19 -4.10 -19.35
N THR A 51 -11.52 -4.05 -19.43
CA THR A 51 -12.27 -2.87 -19.88
C THR A 51 -12.57 -1.86 -18.76
N GLY A 52 -11.99 -0.67 -18.87
CA GLY A 52 -12.54 0.61 -18.36
C GLY A 52 -12.30 0.93 -16.89
N HIS A 53 -12.87 0.16 -15.95
CA HIS A 53 -13.00 0.61 -14.55
C HIS A 53 -11.73 0.38 -13.71
N ILE A 54 -11.08 -0.77 -13.90
CA ILE A 54 -9.83 -1.10 -13.20
C ILE A 54 -8.70 -0.26 -13.79
N SER A 55 -8.60 -0.17 -15.11
CA SER A 55 -7.65 0.70 -15.81
C SER A 55 -7.75 2.16 -15.33
N GLN A 56 -8.96 2.70 -15.20
CA GLN A 56 -9.16 4.06 -14.67
C GLN A 56 -8.71 4.21 -13.21
N ALA A 57 -8.93 3.20 -12.36
CA ALA A 57 -8.44 3.21 -10.99
C ALA A 57 -6.90 3.11 -10.92
N LEU A 58 -6.28 2.28 -11.76
CA LEU A 58 -4.83 2.15 -11.86
C LEU A 58 -4.19 3.45 -12.38
N HIS A 59 -4.77 4.06 -13.40
CA HIS A 59 -4.35 5.37 -13.89
C HIS A 59 -4.51 6.45 -12.80
N TYR A 60 -5.58 6.42 -12.01
CA TYR A 60 -5.79 7.33 -10.88
C TYR A 60 -4.75 7.15 -9.76
N LEU A 61 -4.22 5.92 -9.61
CA LEU A 61 -3.12 5.54 -8.73
C LEU A 61 -1.72 5.83 -9.31
N ASN A 62 -1.63 6.49 -10.47
CA ASN A 62 -0.40 6.83 -11.19
C ASN A 62 0.41 5.63 -11.72
N ILE A 63 -0.22 4.48 -11.94
CA ILE A 63 0.37 3.37 -12.72
C ILE A 63 0.55 3.85 -14.16
N GLY A 64 1.81 3.85 -14.64
CA GLY A 64 2.25 4.48 -15.89
C GLY A 64 3.19 5.69 -15.71
N ARG A 65 3.25 6.29 -14.51
CA ARG A 65 4.30 7.26 -14.13
C ARG A 65 5.33 6.66 -13.17
N LEU A 66 4.91 5.70 -12.36
CA LEU A 66 5.73 4.97 -11.38
C LEU A 66 5.62 3.46 -11.64
N PRO A 67 6.69 2.69 -11.37
CA PRO A 67 6.63 1.23 -11.47
C PRO A 67 5.55 0.66 -10.55
N ALA A 68 4.80 -0.34 -11.01
CA ALA A 68 3.67 -0.89 -10.25
C ALA A 68 4.02 -1.35 -8.82
N LEU A 69 5.22 -1.93 -8.60
CA LEU A 69 5.69 -2.31 -7.26
C LEU A 69 5.85 -1.11 -6.33
N VAL A 70 6.29 0.03 -6.86
CA VAL A 70 6.43 1.27 -6.07
C VAL A 70 5.06 1.78 -5.65
N VAL A 71 4.09 1.76 -6.56
CA VAL A 71 2.70 2.16 -6.25
C VAL A 71 2.09 1.23 -5.20
N LEU A 72 2.30 -0.08 -5.32
CA LEU A 72 1.86 -1.06 -4.33
C LEU A 72 2.53 -0.82 -2.97
N CYS A 73 3.83 -0.52 -2.95
CA CYS A 73 4.57 -0.16 -1.74
C CYS A 73 4.04 1.13 -1.10
N LEU A 74 3.73 2.16 -1.89
CA LEU A 74 3.14 3.40 -1.38
C LEU A 74 1.74 3.14 -0.81
N LEU A 75 0.91 2.37 -1.50
CA LEU A 75 -0.43 2.02 -1.04
C LEU A 75 -0.37 1.26 0.29
N ALA A 76 0.39 0.16 0.35
CA ALA A 76 0.53 -0.64 1.56
C ALA A 76 1.25 0.13 2.69
N GLY A 77 2.24 0.94 2.35
CA GLY A 77 3.02 1.75 3.30
C GLY A 77 2.17 2.85 3.94
N PHE A 78 1.48 3.65 3.15
CA PHE A 78 0.56 4.66 3.68
C PHE A 78 -0.61 4.02 4.43
N PHE A 79 -1.16 2.90 3.95
CA PHE A 79 -2.21 2.18 4.68
C PHE A 79 -1.72 1.72 6.06
N GLY A 80 -0.52 1.15 6.13
CA GLY A 80 0.09 0.73 7.39
C GLY A 80 0.34 1.90 8.34
N LEU A 81 0.97 2.97 7.84
CA LEU A 81 1.29 4.16 8.64
C LEU A 81 0.05 4.90 9.13
N ILE A 82 -0.88 5.21 8.23
CA ILE A 82 -2.13 5.92 8.56
C ILE A 82 -2.97 5.07 9.51
N GLY A 83 -3.07 3.76 9.28
CA GLY A 83 -3.81 2.86 10.16
C GLY A 83 -3.26 2.83 11.59
N ILE A 84 -1.94 2.70 11.75
CA ILE A 84 -1.29 2.72 13.08
C ILE A 84 -1.48 4.09 13.75
N LEU A 85 -1.27 5.18 13.01
CA LEU A 85 -1.44 6.54 13.54
C LEU A 85 -2.89 6.80 13.97
N LEU A 86 -3.86 6.39 13.17
CA LEU A 86 -5.28 6.56 13.47
C LEU A 86 -5.68 5.73 14.69
N GLN A 87 -5.23 4.48 14.77
CA GLN A 87 -5.46 3.62 15.91
C GLN A 87 -4.84 4.19 17.19
N HIS A 88 -3.62 4.74 17.10
CA HIS A 88 -2.96 5.39 18.21
C HIS A 88 -3.69 6.67 18.66
N ALA A 89 -4.16 7.49 17.71
CA ALA A 89 -4.97 8.67 18.01
C ALA A 89 -6.29 8.31 18.70
N CYS A 90 -6.97 7.25 18.24
CA CYS A 90 -8.18 6.74 18.89
C CYS A 90 -7.92 6.31 20.34
N ILE A 91 -6.81 5.64 20.60
CA ILE A 91 -6.44 5.23 21.96
C ILE A 91 -6.13 6.46 22.82
N MET A 92 -5.46 7.47 22.29
CA MET A 92 -5.16 8.70 23.03
C MET A 92 -6.44 9.45 23.42
N VAL A 93 -7.40 9.57 22.51
CA VAL A 93 -8.64 10.35 22.71
C VAL A 93 -9.70 9.57 23.49
N TRP A 94 -9.94 8.30 23.14
CA TRP A 94 -11.02 7.48 23.68
C TRP A 94 -10.57 6.44 24.70
N GLN A 95 -9.27 6.29 24.96
CA GLN A 95 -8.69 5.27 25.85
C GLN A 95 -9.06 3.82 25.44
N SER A 96 -9.58 3.62 24.23
CA SER A 96 -10.05 2.35 23.70
C SER A 96 -9.68 2.22 22.23
N PRO A 97 -9.16 1.06 21.78
CA PRO A 97 -8.94 0.80 20.38
C PRO A 97 -10.27 0.71 19.63
N LEU A 98 -10.36 1.39 18.48
CA LEU A 98 -11.52 1.27 17.61
C LEU A 98 -11.51 -0.08 16.87
N SER A 99 -12.68 -0.56 16.48
CA SER A 99 -12.80 -1.79 15.70
C SER A 99 -12.17 -1.63 14.31
N ASN A 100 -11.35 -2.60 13.91
CA ASN A 100 -10.71 -2.64 12.61
C ASN A 100 -11.71 -2.59 11.44
N LEU A 101 -12.97 -2.99 11.66
CA LEU A 101 -14.01 -2.90 10.64
C LEU A 101 -14.25 -1.46 10.16
N PHE A 102 -14.06 -0.46 11.03
CA PHE A 102 -14.22 0.95 10.69
C PHE A 102 -12.89 1.63 10.33
N VAL A 103 -11.81 1.27 11.02
CA VAL A 103 -10.52 1.94 10.83
C VAL A 103 -9.88 1.56 9.50
N VAL A 104 -10.05 0.31 9.05
CA VAL A 104 -9.52 -0.17 7.76
C VAL A 104 -10.09 0.59 6.56
N PRO A 105 -11.43 0.73 6.37
CA PRO A 105 -11.95 1.48 5.22
C PRO A 105 -11.58 2.96 5.29
N VAL A 106 -11.54 3.55 6.49
CA VAL A 106 -11.13 4.94 6.68
C VAL A 106 -9.65 5.13 6.32
N SER A 107 -8.75 4.28 6.81
CA SER A 107 -7.33 4.35 6.47
C SER A 107 -7.09 4.12 4.99
N LEU A 108 -7.84 3.20 4.36
CA LEU A 108 -7.74 2.93 2.92
C LEU A 108 -8.16 4.15 2.09
N LEU A 109 -9.23 4.84 2.45
CA LEU A 109 -9.64 6.09 1.79
C LEU A 109 -8.55 7.17 1.87
N PHE A 110 -8.00 7.40 3.07
CA PHE A 110 -6.90 8.36 3.24
C PHE A 110 -5.65 7.95 2.46
N THR A 111 -5.34 6.66 2.41
CA THR A 111 -4.24 6.10 1.62
C THR A 111 -4.40 6.38 0.14
N ILE A 112 -5.58 6.15 -0.46
CA ILE A 112 -5.82 6.42 -1.89
C ILE A 112 -5.55 7.90 -2.19
N ILE A 113 -6.02 8.80 -1.34
CA ILE A 113 -5.78 10.24 -1.48
C ILE A 113 -4.28 10.55 -1.37
N ALA A 114 -3.59 10.02 -0.37
CA ALA A 114 -2.15 10.24 -0.15
C ALA A 114 -1.29 9.75 -1.32
N VAL A 115 -1.59 8.56 -1.86
CA VAL A 115 -0.89 8.00 -3.03
C VAL A 115 -1.14 8.86 -4.27
N HIS A 116 -2.37 9.33 -4.48
CA HIS A 116 -2.69 10.20 -5.61
C HIS A 116 -1.85 11.49 -5.61
N TYR A 117 -1.65 12.11 -4.45
CA TYR A 117 -0.81 13.31 -4.31
C TYR A 117 0.69 13.04 -4.45
N THR A 118 1.15 11.85 -4.09
CA THR A 118 2.58 11.49 -4.14
C THR A 118 3.07 11.27 -5.58
N GLY A 119 2.19 10.86 -6.50
CA GLY A 119 2.55 10.62 -7.90
C GLY A 119 2.27 11.78 -8.88
N LYS A 120 1.79 12.93 -8.38
CA LYS A 120 1.67 14.17 -9.16
C LYS A 120 3.02 14.88 -9.26
#